data_AF-L2GKT7-F1
#
_entry.id   AF-L2GKT7-F1
#
_cell.length_a   1.000
_cell.length_b   1.000
_cell.length_c   1.000
_cell.angle_alpha   90.00
_cell.angle_beta   90.00
_cell.angle_gamma   90.00
#
_symmetry.space_group_name_H-M   'P 1'
#
loop_
_entity.id
_entity.type
_entity.pdbx_description
1 polymer ?
#
loop_
_entity_poly.entity_id
_entity_poly.type
_entity_poly.pdbx_seq_one_letter_code
_entity_poly.pdbx_strand_id
1 'polypeptide(L)'
;MEEAKTQILKLTAQFNSETLKETLNKIKQELRDAEIAHKTKMEAIEDSINQVKRKNKQVESEVERLQMLQDKNAASFTKKNNERIKLSRRIIELEQENEEIEARLNELIEKNTHLEEEIKVLSYPTVEELYYEIVKGFGVDFVKKEGAVYAKVVNKNRNDVFTVECSEKFNQQEICEKIWKYIEF
;
A
#
# COMPACT_ATOMS: atom_id res chain seq x y z
N MET A 1 74.11 40.76 96.16
CA MET A 1 74.58 39.59 95.37
C MET A 1 73.73 38.35 95.57
N GLU A 2 73.22 38.08 96.78
CA GLU A 2 72.28 36.98 97.06
C GLU A 2 70.97 37.06 96.24
N GLU A 3 70.26 38.21 96.23
CA GLU A 3 68.99 38.36 95.48
C GLU A 3 69.12 38.14 93.97
N ALA A 4 70.22 38.60 93.37
CA ALA A 4 70.51 38.39 91.95
C ALA A 4 70.70 36.91 91.64
N LYS A 5 71.32 36.15 92.56
CA LYS A 5 71.51 34.70 92.45
C LYS A 5 70.18 33.95 92.56
N THR A 6 69.28 34.40 93.45
CA THR A 6 67.92 33.84 93.59
C THR A 6 67.05 34.12 92.36
N GLN A 7 67.16 35.32 91.77
CA GLN A 7 66.46 35.67 90.54
C GLN A 7 66.98 34.88 89.32
N ILE A 8 68.30 34.71 89.21
CA ILE A 8 68.89 33.87 88.16
C ILE A 8 68.43 32.42 88.32
N LEU A 9 68.45 31.84 89.52
CA LEU A 9 67.95 30.47 89.74
C LEU A 9 66.44 30.33 89.44
N LYS A 10 65.62 31.34 89.75
CA LYS A 10 64.20 31.37 89.34
C LYS A 10 64.03 31.43 87.82
N LEU A 11 64.83 32.24 87.12
CA LEU A 11 64.82 32.33 85.65
C LEU A 11 65.30 31.01 85.01
N THR A 12 66.33 30.37 85.56
CA THR A 12 66.81 29.06 85.08
C THR A 12 65.81 27.94 85.35
N ALA A 13 65.10 27.98 86.49
CA ALA A 13 64.01 27.05 86.79
C ALA A 13 62.76 27.27 85.94
N GLN A 14 62.51 28.52 85.50
CA GLN A 14 61.47 28.85 84.51
C GLN A 14 61.86 28.36 83.10
N PHE A 15 63.16 28.37 82.78
CA PHE A 15 63.73 27.71 81.59
C PHE A 15 63.91 26.21 81.82
N ASN A 16 62.85 25.52 82.25
CA ASN A 16 62.89 24.09 82.49
C ASN A 16 62.94 23.33 81.14
N SER A 17 64.14 22.89 80.76
CA SER A 17 64.40 22.14 79.52
C SER A 17 63.53 20.88 79.36
N GLU A 18 63.09 20.29 80.47
CA GLU A 18 62.23 19.10 80.52
C GLU A 18 60.82 19.36 79.96
N THR A 19 60.16 20.45 80.38
CA THR A 19 58.77 20.76 79.95
C THR A 19 58.71 21.16 78.48
N LEU A 20 59.75 21.84 77.99
CA LEU A 20 59.94 22.14 76.56
C LEU A 20 60.21 20.87 75.74
N LYS A 21 60.96 19.89 76.27
CA LYS A 21 61.14 18.58 75.62
C LYS A 21 59.85 17.77 75.58
N GLU A 22 59.06 17.77 76.65
CA GLU A 22 57.77 17.09 76.71
C GLU A 22 56.77 17.69 75.72
N THR A 23 56.64 19.02 75.66
CA THR A 23 55.79 19.70 74.68
C THR A 23 56.25 19.44 73.25
N LEU A 24 57.56 19.48 72.97
CA LEU A 24 58.11 19.12 71.67
C LEU A 24 57.80 17.66 71.30
N ASN A 25 57.87 16.73 72.24
CA ASN A 25 57.54 15.33 72.01
C ASN A 25 56.04 15.12 71.75
N LYS A 26 55.16 15.84 72.47
CA LYS A 26 53.72 15.83 72.19
C LYS A 26 53.41 16.36 70.79
N ILE A 27 53.99 17.49 70.41
CA ILE A 27 53.83 18.06 69.05
C ILE A 27 54.33 17.06 67.99
N LYS A 28 55.47 16.41 68.21
CA LYS A 28 55.98 15.38 67.28
C LYS A 28 55.03 14.17 67.17
N GLN A 29 54.43 13.75 68.28
CA GLN A 29 53.47 12.65 68.29
C GLN A 29 52.18 13.05 67.56
N GLU A 30 51.62 14.22 67.87
CA GLU A 30 50.44 14.76 67.18
C GLU A 30 50.67 14.91 65.67
N LEU A 31 51.87 15.35 65.28
CA LEU A 31 52.25 15.47 63.87
C LEU A 31 52.32 14.10 63.19
N ARG A 32 52.90 13.08 63.84
CA ARG A 32 52.90 11.70 63.32
C ARG A 32 51.50 11.11 63.21
N ASP A 33 50.66 11.33 64.21
CA ASP A 33 49.29 10.83 64.21
C ASP A 33 48.46 11.52 63.11
N ALA A 34 48.67 12.82 62.90
CA ALA A 34 48.09 13.57 61.79
C ALA A 34 48.59 13.07 60.42
N GLU A 35 49.89 12.80 60.28
CA GLU A 35 50.47 12.20 59.05
C GLU A 35 49.83 10.84 58.73
N ILE A 36 49.68 9.96 59.72
CA ILE A 36 49.02 8.66 59.55
C ILE A 36 47.55 8.84 59.17
N ALA A 37 46.83 9.75 59.84
CA ALA A 37 45.44 10.05 59.54
C ALA A 37 45.26 10.66 58.13
N HIS A 38 46.19 11.49 57.68
CA HIS A 38 46.19 12.03 56.32
C HIS A 38 46.50 10.96 55.28
N LYS A 39 47.46 10.07 55.55
CA LYS A 39 47.82 8.97 54.65
C LYS A 39 46.64 8.02 54.44
N THR A 40 45.97 7.61 55.51
CA THR A 40 44.78 6.74 55.43
C THR A 40 43.62 7.41 54.68
N LYS A 41 43.40 8.72 54.87
CA LYS A 41 42.42 9.48 54.07
C LYS A 41 42.80 9.54 52.59
N MET A 42 44.08 9.73 52.27
CA MET A 42 44.56 9.71 50.88
C MET A 42 44.31 8.36 50.22
N GLU A 43 44.65 7.26 50.89
CA GLU A 43 44.41 5.90 50.40
C GLU A 43 42.91 5.66 50.14
N ALA A 44 42.03 6.08 51.07
CA ALA A 44 40.59 5.96 50.89
C ALA A 44 40.04 6.79 49.71
N ILE A 45 40.59 7.99 49.49
CA ILE A 45 40.23 8.82 48.33
C ILE A 45 40.72 8.18 47.03
N GLU A 46 41.94 7.62 47.02
CA GLU A 46 42.49 6.93 45.86
C GLU A 46 41.65 5.71 45.46
N ASP A 47 41.22 4.91 46.44
CA ASP A 47 40.28 3.81 46.23
C ASP A 47 38.94 4.29 45.67
N SER A 48 38.41 5.39 46.21
CA SER A 48 37.18 6.00 45.70
C SER A 48 37.32 6.47 44.25
N ILE A 49 38.43 7.12 43.90
CA ILE A 49 38.75 7.53 42.53
C ILE A 49 38.80 6.32 41.61
N ASN A 50 39.43 5.23 42.04
CA ASN A 50 39.54 4.01 41.26
C ASN A 50 38.16 3.33 41.05
N GLN A 51 37.29 3.35 42.06
CA GLN A 51 35.91 2.87 41.92
C GLN A 51 35.11 3.71 40.93
N VAL A 52 35.20 5.04 41.01
CA VAL A 52 34.53 5.94 40.07
C VAL A 52 35.04 5.74 38.65
N LYS A 53 36.37 5.60 38.45
CA LYS A 53 36.94 5.29 37.13
C LYS A 53 36.39 3.99 36.53
N ARG A 54 36.20 2.94 37.34
CA ARG A 54 35.59 1.68 36.88
C ARG A 54 34.13 1.88 36.47
N LYS A 55 33.35 2.63 37.26
CA LYS A 55 31.97 2.97 36.92
C LYS A 55 31.88 3.79 35.64
N ASN A 56 32.77 4.77 35.44
CA ASN A 56 32.82 5.56 34.20
C ASN A 56 33.07 4.67 32.99
N LYS A 57 34.05 3.75 33.06
CA LYS A 57 34.29 2.78 31.97
C LYS A 57 33.09 1.89 31.67
N GLN A 58 32.35 1.47 32.70
CA GLN A 58 31.12 0.70 32.51
C GLN A 58 30.05 1.53 31.79
N VAL A 59 29.83 2.77 32.22
CA VAL A 59 28.88 3.68 31.59
C VAL A 59 29.28 3.99 30.15
N GLU A 60 30.56 4.24 29.87
CA GLU A 60 31.07 4.45 28.51
C GLU A 60 30.77 3.25 27.60
N SER A 61 31.04 2.03 28.07
CA SER A 61 30.74 0.81 27.30
C SER A 61 29.23 0.62 27.06
N GLU A 62 28.39 1.03 28.00
CA GLU A 62 26.93 0.95 27.85
C GLU A 62 26.42 1.99 26.87
N VAL A 63 26.99 3.21 26.86
CA VAL A 63 26.69 4.24 25.87
C VAL A 63 27.05 3.76 24.47
N GLU A 64 28.23 3.18 24.28
CA GLU A 64 28.65 2.62 22.99
C GLU A 64 27.69 1.51 22.53
N ARG A 65 27.30 0.61 23.43
CA ARG A 65 26.35 -0.47 23.14
C ARG A 65 24.98 0.07 22.72
N LEU A 66 24.48 1.09 23.40
CA LEU A 66 23.19 1.73 23.08
C LEU A 66 23.26 2.47 21.74
N GLN A 67 24.38 3.12 21.43
CA GLN A 67 24.59 3.77 20.14
C GLN A 67 24.55 2.75 18.99
N MET A 68 25.26 1.63 19.12
CA MET A 68 25.23 0.56 18.10
C MET A 68 23.83 -0.01 17.90
N LEU A 69 23.05 -0.16 18.99
CA LEU A 69 21.67 -0.62 18.91
C LEU A 69 20.78 0.40 18.18
N GLN A 70 20.96 1.69 18.47
CA GLN A 70 20.24 2.77 17.79
C GLN A 70 20.54 2.78 16.29
N ASP A 71 21.80 2.65 15.89
CA ASP A 71 22.21 2.64 14.48
C ASP A 71 21.62 1.42 13.75
N LYS A 72 21.65 0.24 14.39
CA LYS A 72 21.01 -0.98 13.86
C LYS A 72 19.50 -0.80 13.68
N ASN A 73 18.84 -0.17 14.64
CA ASN A 73 17.41 0.10 14.57
C ASN A 73 17.08 1.14 13.49
N ALA A 74 17.90 2.17 13.33
CA ALA A 74 17.74 3.18 12.28
C ALA A 74 17.92 2.56 10.88
N ALA A 75 18.90 1.67 10.69
CA ALA A 75 19.08 0.93 9.45
C ALA A 75 17.88 0.01 9.15
N SER A 76 17.39 -0.72 10.15
CA SER A 76 16.21 -1.58 10.04
C SER A 76 14.94 -0.77 9.69
N PHE A 77 14.75 0.37 10.34
CA PHE A 77 13.66 1.29 10.05
C PHE A 77 13.72 1.82 8.62
N THR A 78 14.91 2.26 8.17
CA THR A 78 15.13 2.74 6.80
C THR A 78 14.79 1.66 5.77
N LYS A 79 15.21 0.41 6.01
CA LYS A 79 14.86 -0.72 5.14
C LYS A 79 13.35 -0.94 5.05
N LYS A 80 12.65 -1.01 6.20
CA LYS A 80 11.19 -1.16 6.25
C LYS A 80 10.47 0.01 5.58
N ASN A 81 10.96 1.24 5.78
CA ASN A 81 10.39 2.41 5.15
C ASN A 81 10.53 2.38 3.62
N ASN A 82 11.68 1.92 3.11
CA ASN A 82 11.89 1.74 1.67
C ASN A 82 10.96 0.66 1.10
N GLU A 83 10.77 -0.45 1.80
CA GLU A 83 9.81 -1.49 1.41
C GLU A 83 8.37 -0.95 1.41
N ARG A 84 7.98 -0.17 2.44
CA ARG A 84 6.69 0.52 2.48
C ARG A 84 6.48 1.41 1.27
N ILE A 85 7.46 2.24 0.92
CA ILE A 85 7.38 3.12 -0.26
C ILE A 85 7.23 2.32 -1.55
N LYS A 86 7.98 1.21 -1.71
CA LYS A 86 7.84 0.32 -2.87
C LYS A 86 6.44 -0.27 -2.98
N LEU A 87 5.90 -0.77 -1.88
CA LEU A 87 4.54 -1.32 -1.84
C LEU A 87 3.48 -0.26 -2.13
N SER A 88 3.62 0.95 -1.57
CA SER A 88 2.71 2.07 -1.87
C SER A 88 2.72 2.44 -3.36
N ARG A 89 3.89 2.44 -4.03
CA ARG A 89 3.96 2.65 -5.48
C ARG A 89 3.24 1.54 -6.25
N ARG A 90 3.45 0.28 -5.85
CA ARG A 90 2.78 -0.85 -6.51
C ARG A 90 1.26 -0.82 -6.34
N ILE A 91 0.76 -0.33 -5.21
CA ILE A 91 -0.69 -0.11 -5.01
C ILE A 91 -1.22 0.89 -6.03
N ILE A 92 -0.56 2.05 -6.18
CA ILE A 92 -0.98 3.08 -7.14
C ILE A 92 -0.95 2.54 -8.58
N GLU A 93 0.10 1.81 -8.95
CA GLU A 93 0.18 1.17 -10.28
C GLU A 93 -0.97 0.19 -10.52
N LEU A 94 -1.29 -0.65 -9.53
CA LEU A 94 -2.39 -1.61 -9.63
C LEU A 94 -3.77 -0.93 -9.66
N GLU A 95 -3.94 0.17 -8.93
CA GLU A 95 -5.16 0.98 -8.98
C GLU A 95 -5.36 1.58 -10.38
N GLN A 96 -4.30 2.10 -11.01
CA GLN A 96 -4.34 2.58 -12.39
C GLN A 96 -4.63 1.45 -13.40
N GLU A 97 -3.95 0.31 -13.28
CA GLU A 97 -4.23 -0.87 -14.11
C GLU A 97 -5.71 -1.31 -13.98
N ASN A 98 -6.28 -1.23 -12.77
CA ASN A 98 -7.67 -1.59 -12.52
C ASN A 98 -8.65 -0.58 -13.15
N GLU A 99 -8.39 0.72 -13.04
CA GLU A 99 -9.18 1.77 -13.70
C GLU A 99 -9.19 1.62 -15.22
N GLU A 100 -8.04 1.30 -15.83
CA GLU A 100 -7.94 1.04 -17.28
C GLU A 100 -8.75 -0.19 -17.71
N ILE A 101 -8.71 -1.27 -16.92
CA ILE A 101 -9.48 -2.49 -17.18
C ILE A 101 -10.98 -2.22 -17.04
N GLU A 102 -11.41 -1.48 -16.02
CA GLU A 102 -12.82 -1.10 -15.81
C GLU A 102 -13.35 -0.24 -16.96
N ALA A 103 -12.57 0.75 -17.42
CA ALA A 103 -12.92 1.56 -18.59
C ALA A 103 -13.10 0.69 -19.84
N ARG A 104 -12.16 -0.22 -20.10
CA ARG A 104 -12.23 -1.14 -21.24
C ARG A 104 -13.41 -2.11 -21.14
N LEU A 105 -13.74 -2.58 -19.93
CA LEU A 105 -14.90 -3.43 -19.70
C LEU A 105 -16.19 -2.69 -20.04
N ASN A 106 -16.33 -1.43 -19.59
CA ASN A 106 -17.51 -0.62 -19.90
C ASN A 106 -17.68 -0.38 -21.41
N GLU A 107 -16.60 -0.07 -22.13
CA GLU A 107 -16.66 0.06 -23.59
C GLU A 107 -17.12 -1.24 -24.29
N LEU A 108 -16.68 -2.40 -23.79
CA LEU A 108 -17.09 -3.69 -24.34
C LEU A 108 -18.55 -4.01 -24.00
N ILE A 109 -19.03 -3.65 -22.81
CA ILE A 109 -20.44 -3.78 -22.43
C ILE A 109 -21.31 -2.94 -23.36
N GLU A 110 -20.96 -1.66 -23.60
CA GLU A 110 -21.71 -0.78 -24.50
C GLU A 110 -21.77 -1.33 -25.93
N LYS A 111 -20.64 -1.82 -26.46
CA LYS A 111 -20.59 -2.48 -27.77
C LYS A 111 -21.46 -3.72 -27.82
N ASN A 112 -21.44 -4.54 -26.76
CA ASN A 112 -22.27 -5.74 -26.70
C ASN A 112 -23.75 -5.40 -26.66
N THR A 113 -24.16 -4.39 -25.88
CA THR A 113 -25.55 -3.93 -25.85
C THR A 113 -26.01 -3.42 -27.21
N HIS A 114 -25.15 -2.68 -27.93
CA HIS A 114 -25.48 -2.19 -29.26
C HIS A 114 -25.65 -3.34 -30.26
N LEU A 115 -24.76 -4.34 -30.24
CA LEU A 115 -24.87 -5.52 -31.09
C LEU A 115 -26.11 -6.37 -30.75
N GLU A 116 -26.46 -6.50 -29.47
CA GLU A 116 -27.69 -7.18 -29.06
C GLU A 116 -28.95 -6.47 -29.57
N GLU A 117 -28.95 -5.14 -29.61
CA GLU A 117 -30.02 -4.34 -30.21
C GLU A 117 -30.10 -4.54 -31.72
N GLU A 118 -28.97 -4.52 -32.43
CA GLU A 118 -28.92 -4.81 -33.87
C GLU A 118 -29.44 -6.22 -34.19
N ILE A 119 -29.01 -7.22 -33.40
CA ILE A 119 -29.50 -8.59 -33.53
C ILE A 119 -31.01 -8.65 -33.31
N LYS A 120 -31.54 -7.96 -32.30
CA LYS A 120 -32.99 -7.91 -32.09
C LYS A 120 -33.71 -7.32 -33.29
N VAL A 121 -33.23 -6.20 -33.82
CA VAL A 121 -33.82 -5.57 -35.03
C VAL A 121 -33.82 -6.53 -36.21
N LEU A 122 -32.73 -7.29 -36.41
CA LEU A 122 -32.62 -8.27 -37.49
C LEU A 122 -33.39 -9.58 -37.25
N SER A 123 -33.63 -9.95 -36.00
CA SER A 123 -34.27 -11.23 -35.63
C SER A 123 -35.79 -11.17 -35.74
N TYR A 124 -36.39 -9.98 -35.75
CA TYR A 124 -37.81 -9.82 -36.01
C TYR A 124 -38.06 -9.73 -37.52
N PRO A 125 -38.93 -10.60 -38.08
CA PRO A 125 -39.31 -10.48 -39.47
C PRO A 125 -39.95 -9.11 -39.67
N THR A 126 -39.55 -8.43 -40.74
CA THR A 126 -40.23 -7.20 -41.16
C THR A 126 -41.71 -7.51 -41.47
N VAL A 127 -42.58 -6.50 -41.42
CA VAL A 127 -43.99 -6.66 -41.79
C VAL A 127 -44.11 -7.24 -43.21
N GLU A 128 -43.19 -6.87 -44.11
CA GLU A 128 -43.12 -7.37 -45.48
C GLU A 128 -42.74 -8.85 -45.54
N GLU A 129 -41.74 -9.30 -44.77
CA GLU A 129 -41.36 -10.72 -44.68
C GLU A 129 -42.48 -11.57 -44.06
N LEU A 130 -43.13 -11.06 -43.01
CA LEU A 130 -44.29 -11.72 -42.40
C LEU A 130 -45.44 -11.82 -43.41
N TYR A 131 -45.73 -10.74 -44.13
CA TYR A 131 -46.76 -10.73 -45.18
C TYR A 131 -46.40 -11.71 -46.30
N TYR A 132 -45.13 -11.75 -46.72
CA TYR A 132 -44.66 -12.69 -47.73
C TYR A 132 -44.82 -14.15 -47.29
N GLU A 133 -44.48 -14.49 -46.04
CA GLU A 133 -44.68 -15.83 -45.50
C GLU A 133 -46.16 -16.19 -45.33
N ILE A 134 -47.02 -15.24 -44.96
CA ILE A 134 -48.48 -15.43 -44.97
C ILE A 134 -48.98 -15.73 -46.38
N VAL A 135 -48.56 -14.95 -47.38
CA VAL A 135 -48.94 -15.10 -48.80
C VAL A 135 -48.45 -16.44 -49.36
N LYS A 136 -47.23 -16.88 -49.02
CA LYS A 136 -46.75 -18.24 -49.28
C LYS A 136 -47.57 -19.31 -48.60
N GLY A 137 -48.04 -19.06 -47.37
CA GLY A 137 -48.94 -19.95 -46.63
C GLY A 137 -50.26 -20.20 -47.37
N PHE A 138 -50.77 -19.20 -48.09
CA PHE A 138 -51.89 -19.31 -49.02
C PHE A 138 -51.55 -19.98 -50.37
N GLY A 139 -50.31 -20.43 -50.54
CA GLY A 139 -49.84 -21.13 -51.74
C GLY A 139 -49.39 -20.18 -52.86
N VAL A 140 -49.19 -18.90 -52.60
CA VAL A 140 -48.73 -17.92 -53.60
C VAL A 140 -47.25 -17.62 -53.39
N ASP A 141 -46.42 -17.86 -54.40
CA ASP A 141 -44.99 -17.61 -54.38
C ASP A 141 -44.58 -16.75 -55.58
N PHE A 142 -43.69 -15.78 -55.41
CA PHE A 142 -43.30 -14.88 -56.49
C PHE A 142 -41.94 -15.27 -57.05
N VAL A 143 -41.90 -15.63 -58.34
CA VAL A 143 -40.69 -16.10 -59.02
C VAL A 143 -40.32 -15.19 -60.18
N LYS A 144 -39.03 -14.84 -60.28
CA LYS A 144 -38.50 -14.12 -61.44
C LYS A 144 -38.09 -15.12 -62.51
N LYS A 145 -38.66 -15.01 -63.71
CA LYS A 145 -38.27 -15.78 -64.89
C LYS A 145 -38.11 -14.83 -66.08
N GLU A 146 -37.02 -14.97 -66.83
CA GLU A 146 -36.78 -14.26 -68.10
C GLU A 146 -36.92 -12.71 -68.01
N GLY A 147 -36.57 -12.13 -66.86
CA GLY A 147 -36.65 -10.67 -66.65
C GLY A 147 -38.03 -10.15 -66.24
N ALA A 148 -39.05 -11.01 -66.13
CA ALA A 148 -40.38 -10.68 -65.63
C ALA A 148 -40.68 -11.37 -64.29
N VAL A 149 -41.57 -10.76 -63.48
CA VAL A 149 -42.03 -11.31 -62.20
C VAL A 149 -43.32 -12.09 -62.46
N TYR A 150 -43.40 -13.32 -61.94
CA TYR A 150 -44.59 -14.17 -62.01
C TYR A 150 -45.05 -14.57 -60.61
N ALA A 151 -46.36 -14.50 -60.35
CA ALA A 151 -46.98 -15.12 -59.18
C ALA A 151 -47.33 -16.58 -59.51
N LYS A 152 -46.71 -17.52 -58.79
CA LYS A 152 -47.00 -18.95 -58.84
C LYS A 152 -48.02 -19.26 -57.75
N VAL A 153 -49.21 -19.73 -58.13
CA VAL A 153 -50.29 -20.10 -57.19
C VAL A 153 -50.46 -21.61 -57.19
N VAL A 154 -50.21 -22.24 -56.05
CA VAL A 154 -50.38 -23.68 -55.83
C VAL A 154 -51.73 -23.92 -55.20
N ASN A 155 -52.67 -24.45 -55.98
CA ASN A 155 -54.00 -24.80 -55.47
C ASN A 155 -53.98 -26.24 -54.95
N LYS A 156 -54.05 -26.39 -53.62
CA LYS A 156 -54.02 -27.71 -52.95
C LYS A 156 -55.24 -28.57 -53.26
N ASN A 157 -56.40 -27.95 -53.47
CA ASN A 157 -57.67 -28.65 -53.75
C ASN A 157 -57.69 -29.23 -55.17
N ARG A 158 -57.08 -28.54 -56.13
CA ARG A 158 -56.98 -28.97 -57.53
C ARG A 158 -55.69 -29.72 -57.87
N ASN A 159 -54.73 -29.75 -56.93
CA ASN A 159 -53.38 -30.28 -57.12
C ASN A 159 -52.68 -29.73 -58.37
N ASP A 160 -52.86 -28.43 -58.64
CA ASP A 160 -52.37 -27.76 -59.85
C ASP A 160 -51.61 -26.48 -59.49
N VAL A 161 -50.74 -26.04 -60.41
CA VAL A 161 -49.85 -24.91 -60.24
C VAL A 161 -50.09 -23.90 -61.36
N PHE A 162 -50.70 -22.77 -61.00
CA PHE A 162 -50.93 -21.67 -61.92
C PHE A 162 -49.78 -20.67 -61.88
N THR A 163 -49.49 -20.04 -63.01
CA THR A 163 -48.53 -18.94 -63.09
C THR A 163 -49.19 -17.71 -63.71
N VAL A 164 -49.15 -16.59 -63.01
CA VAL A 164 -49.73 -15.31 -63.42
C VAL A 164 -48.58 -14.33 -63.62
N GLU A 165 -48.48 -13.74 -64.80
CA GLU A 165 -47.48 -12.70 -65.07
C GLU A 165 -47.85 -11.40 -64.34
N CYS A 166 -46.90 -10.89 -63.54
CA CYS A 166 -47.01 -9.63 -62.83
C CYS A 166 -46.18 -8.56 -63.56
N SER A 167 -46.56 -8.24 -64.80
CA SER A 167 -45.92 -7.18 -65.58
C SER A 167 -46.70 -5.86 -65.48
N GLU A 168 -46.00 -4.74 -65.66
CA GLU A 168 -46.57 -3.38 -65.62
C GLU A 168 -47.65 -3.13 -66.70
N LYS A 169 -47.81 -4.06 -67.65
CA LYS A 169 -48.82 -4.00 -68.72
C LYS A 169 -50.23 -4.33 -68.21
N PHE A 170 -50.35 -5.03 -67.08
CA PHE A 170 -51.63 -5.40 -66.51
C PHE A 170 -51.98 -4.50 -65.32
N ASN A 171 -53.26 -4.17 -65.17
CA ASN A 171 -53.72 -3.41 -64.01
C ASN A 171 -53.55 -4.27 -62.75
N GLN A 172 -53.05 -3.67 -61.66
CA GLN A 172 -52.84 -4.34 -60.37
C GLN A 172 -54.09 -5.08 -59.90
N GLN A 173 -55.28 -4.49 -60.11
CA GLN A 173 -56.55 -5.10 -59.74
C GLN A 173 -56.84 -6.40 -60.53
N GLU A 174 -56.52 -6.43 -61.82
CA GLU A 174 -56.72 -7.62 -62.67
C GLU A 174 -55.76 -8.76 -62.29
N ILE A 175 -54.52 -8.42 -61.92
CA ILE A 175 -53.54 -9.40 -61.42
C ILE A 175 -54.06 -10.00 -60.09
N CYS A 176 -54.52 -9.16 -59.17
CA CYS A 176 -55.09 -9.60 -57.89
C CYS A 176 -56.30 -10.51 -58.10
N GLU A 177 -57.26 -10.13 -58.94
CA GLU A 177 -58.45 -10.94 -59.23
C GLU A 177 -58.09 -12.31 -59.82
N LYS A 178 -57.10 -12.36 -60.73
CA LYS A 178 -56.60 -13.64 -61.27
C LYS A 178 -55.97 -14.51 -60.19
N ILE A 179 -55.11 -13.94 -59.33
CA ILE A 179 -54.48 -14.67 -58.23
C ILE A 179 -55.56 -15.22 -57.27
N TRP A 180 -56.50 -14.37 -56.84
CA TRP A 180 -57.59 -14.77 -55.94
C TRP A 180 -58.50 -15.84 -56.54
N LYS A 181 -58.74 -15.83 -57.85
CA LYS A 181 -59.52 -16.87 -58.54
C LYS A 181 -58.85 -18.25 -58.47
N TYR A 182 -57.52 -18.31 -58.39
CA TYR A 182 -56.78 -19.56 -58.31
C TYR A 182 -56.54 -20.02 -56.86
N ILE A 183 -56.66 -19.12 -55.89
CA ILE A 183 -56.71 -19.45 -54.45
C ILE A 183 -58.14 -19.88 -54.11
N GLU A 184 -58.44 -21.16 -54.28
CA GLU A 184 -59.66 -21.73 -53.70
C GLU A 184 -59.37 -22.22 -52.28
N PHE A 185 -60.18 -21.75 -51.32
CA PHE A 185 -60.23 -22.33 -49.98
C PHE A 185 -60.93 -23.69 -50.02
#